data_AF-A0A2S6NH23-F1
#
_entry.id   AF-A0A2S6NH23-F1
#
_cell.length_a   1.000
_cell.length_b   1.000
_cell.length_c   1.000
_cell.angle_alpha   90.00
_cell.angle_beta   90.00
_cell.angle_gamma   90.00
#
_symmetry.space_group_name_H-M   'P 1'
#
loop_
_entity.id
_entity.type
_entity.pdbx_description
1 polymer ?
#
loop_
_entity_poly.entity_id
_entity_poly.type
_entity_poly.pdbx_seq_one_letter_code
_entity_poly.pdbx_strand_id
1 'polypeptide(L)' 'MTGAGQYNREISQNRPEFLCLPDPSPTFEAAQASFVAWARANPQYANELAVDGLMRWAAATYPCPGQSAHRATNR' A
#
# COMPACT_ATOMS: atom_id res chain seq x y z
N MET A 1 -14.19 0.74 -0.65
CA MET A 1 -13.11 0.83 0.37
C MET A 1 -13.42 1.98 1.31
N THR A 2 -13.12 1.83 2.59
CA THR A 2 -13.21 2.87 3.63
C THR A 2 -11.83 3.09 4.25
N GLY A 3 -11.64 4.17 5.03
CA GLY A 3 -10.37 4.45 5.71
C GLY A 3 -9.23 4.80 4.73
N ALA A 4 -8.05 4.19 4.91
CA ALA A 4 -6.85 4.50 4.12
C ALA A 4 -7.05 4.34 2.60
N GLY A 5 -7.84 3.35 2.15
CA GLY A 5 -8.13 3.17 0.73
C GLY A 5 -9.02 4.28 0.15
N GLN A 6 -9.97 4.79 0.94
CA GLN A 6 -10.75 5.96 0.54
C GLN A 6 -9.87 7.22 0.55
N TYR A 7 -9.10 7.42 1.63
CA TYR A 7 -8.15 8.54 1.72
C TYR A 7 -7.20 8.59 0.52
N ASN A 8 -6.61 7.45 0.11
CA ASN A 8 -5.77 7.36 -1.09
C ASN A 8 -6.47 7.86 -2.34
N ARG A 9 -7.71 7.41 -2.57
CA ARG A 9 -8.52 7.81 -3.72
C ARG A 9 -8.79 9.32 -3.74
N GLU A 10 -9.17 9.89 -2.60
CA GLU A 10 -9.53 11.31 -2.52
C GLU A 10 -8.30 12.21 -2.73
N ILE A 11 -7.16 11.90 -2.10
CA ILE A 11 -5.98 12.77 -2.22
C ILE A 11 -5.31 12.68 -3.60
N SER A 12 -5.54 11.58 -4.31
CA SER A 12 -4.96 11.33 -5.63
C SER A 12 -5.78 11.90 -6.78
N GLN A 13 -6.90 12.58 -6.52
CA GLN A 13 -7.69 13.25 -7.56
C GLN A 13 -6.88 14.35 -8.28
N ASN A 14 -5.99 15.02 -7.55
CA ASN A 14 -5.18 16.14 -8.05
C ASN A 14 -3.67 15.93 -7.85
N ARG A 15 -3.25 14.71 -7.49
CA ARG A 15 -1.86 14.34 -7.22
C ARG A 15 -1.58 12.93 -7.73
N PRO A 16 -0.32 12.61 -8.07
CA PRO A 16 0.03 11.23 -8.41
C PRO A 16 -0.37 10.28 -7.28
N GLU A 17 -0.96 9.14 -7.65
CA GLU A 17 -1.26 8.07 -6.70
C GLU A 17 0.03 7.60 -6.01
N PHE A 18 -0.04 7.48 -4.68
CA PHE A 18 1.04 6.84 -3.93
C PHE A 18 0.83 5.32 -3.82
N LEU A 19 -0.39 4.83 -4.07
CA LEU A 19 -0.76 3.41 -4.20
C LEU A 19 -1.59 3.21 -5.46
N CYS A 20 -1.09 2.39 -6.38
CA CYS A 20 -1.77 2.07 -7.63
C CYS A 20 -2.52 0.76 -7.49
N LEU A 21 -3.80 0.88 -7.14
CA LEU A 21 -4.69 -0.25 -6.96
C LEU A 21 -5.07 -0.85 -8.33
N PRO A 22 -5.24 -2.18 -8.43
CA PRO A 22 -5.75 -2.80 -9.65
C PRO A 22 -7.22 -2.44 -9.88
N ASP A 23 -7.68 -2.61 -11.12
CA ASP A 23 -9.09 -2.49 -11.51
C ASP A 23 -9.62 -3.88 -11.97
N PRO A 24 -10.64 -4.47 -11.30
CA PRO A 24 -11.37 -3.93 -10.16
C PRO A 24 -10.51 -3.91 -8.88
N SER A 25 -10.76 -2.89 -8.06
CA SER A 25 -10.09 -2.79 -6.75
C SER A 25 -10.44 -3.95 -5.83
N PRO A 26 -9.51 -4.39 -4.96
CA PRO A 26 -9.77 -5.45 -4.00
C PRO A 26 -10.90 -5.06 -3.05
N THR A 27 -11.66 -6.06 -2.60
CA THR A 27 -12.61 -5.88 -1.52
C THR A 27 -11.86 -5.53 -0.22
N PHE A 28 -12.57 -4.92 0.72
CA PHE A 28 -11.96 -4.58 2.01
C PHE A 28 -11.47 -5.82 2.78
N GLU A 29 -12.21 -6.93 2.69
CA GLU A 29 -11.83 -8.22 3.29
C GLU A 29 -10.58 -8.82 2.63
N ALA A 30 -10.49 -8.77 1.29
CA ALA A 30 -9.32 -9.24 0.56
C ALA A 30 -8.07 -8.42 0.94
N ALA A 31 -8.21 -7.09 1.05
CA ALA A 31 -7.14 -6.20 1.50
C ALA A 31 -6.68 -6.53 2.93
N GLN A 32 -7.60 -6.76 3.87
CA GLN A 32 -7.26 -7.16 5.24
C GLN A 32 -6.50 -8.50 5.29
N ALA A 33 -6.99 -9.51 4.58
CA ALA A 33 -6.35 -10.83 4.54
C ALA A 33 -4.91 -10.73 3.97
N SER A 34 -4.73 -9.95 2.91
CA SER A 34 -3.42 -9.67 2.32
C SER A 34 -2.49 -8.95 3.30
N PHE A 35 -2.97 -7.92 4.00
CA PHE A 35 -2.18 -7.21 5.00
C PHE A 35 -1.72 -8.12 6.14
N VAL A 36 -2.61 -8.95 6.70
CA VAL A 36 -2.27 -9.88 7.78
C VAL A 36 -1.24 -10.91 7.31
N ALA A 37 -1.39 -11.45 6.11
CA ALA A 37 -0.43 -12.39 5.54
C ALA A 37 0.95 -11.74 5.36
N TRP A 38 1.00 -10.52 4.83
CA TRP A 38 2.25 -9.78 4.67
C TRP A 38 2.89 -9.44 6.02
N ALA A 39 2.12 -9.01 7.02
CA ALA A 39 2.65 -8.66 8.33
C ALA A 39 3.31 -9.87 9.01
N ARG A 40 2.71 -11.05 8.90
CA ARG A 40 3.30 -12.31 9.40
C ARG A 40 4.61 -12.66 8.69
N ALA A 41 4.70 -12.39 7.38
CA ALA A 41 5.89 -12.62 6.58
C ALA A 41 6.99 -11.57 6.79
N ASN A 42 6.68 -10.44 7.45
CA ASN A 42 7.62 -9.33 7.66
C ASN A 42 7.73 -8.96 9.15
N PRO A 43 8.16 -9.90 10.03
CA PRO A 43 8.22 -9.69 11.47
C PRO A 43 9.18 -8.57 11.89
N GLN A 44 10.13 -8.18 11.03
CA GLN A 44 11.05 -7.07 11.27
C GLN A 44 10.34 -5.72 11.49
N TYR A 45 9.08 -5.57 11.05
CA TYR A 45 8.29 -4.34 11.23
C TYR A 45 7.28 -4.43 12.38
N ALA A 46 7.31 -5.49 13.20
CA ALA A 46 6.30 -5.74 14.22
C ALA A 46 6.23 -4.66 15.34
N ASN A 47 7.30 -3.87 15.51
CA ASN A 47 7.38 -2.80 16.50
C ASN A 47 7.08 -1.40 15.91
N GLU A 48 6.74 -1.30 14.62
CA GLU A 48 6.31 -0.03 14.02
C GLU A 48 4.89 0.33 14.46
N LEU A 49 4.50 1.60 14.30
CA LEU A 49 3.10 1.97 14.46
C LEU A 49 2.26 1.19 13.44
N ALA A 50 1.05 0.76 13.83
CA ALA A 50 0.19 -0.02 12.97
C ALA A 50 -0.09 0.68 11.61
N VAL A 51 -0.21 2.01 11.63
CA VAL A 51 -0.39 2.81 10.42
C VAL A 51 0.83 2.75 9.50
N ASP A 52 2.05 2.76 10.04
CA ASP A 52 3.28 2.69 9.26
C ASP A 52 3.42 1.31 8.60
N GLY A 53 3.14 0.24 9.35
CA GLY A 53 3.11 -1.12 8.82
C GLY A 53 2.07 -1.29 7.71
N LEU A 54 0.87 -0.71 7.87
CA LEU A 54 -0.19 -0.73 6.84
C LEU A 54 0.26 -0.01 5.56
N MET A 55 0.86 1.17 5.68
CA MET A 55 1.33 1.94 4.53
C MET A 55 2.50 1.24 3.82
N ARG A 56 3.39 0.60 4.59
CA ARG A 56 4.51 -0.19 4.05
C ARG A 56 4.03 -1.40 3.26
N TRP A 57 3.07 -2.14 3.80
CA TRP A 57 2.41 -3.23 3.08
C TRP A 57 1.78 -2.74 1.78
N ALA A 58 1.02 -1.65 1.85
CA ALA A 58 0.31 -1.13 0.70
C ALA A 58 1.30 -0.73 -0.41
N ALA A 59 2.38 -0.04 -0.08
CA ALA A 59 3.40 0.37 -1.05
C ALA A 59 4.14 -0.83 -1.68
N ALA A 60 4.33 -1.92 -0.93
CA ALA A 60 4.92 -3.15 -1.44
C ALA A 60 3.95 -3.95 -2.34
N THR A 61 2.66 -3.89 -2.05
CA THR A 61 1.61 -4.67 -2.72
C THR A 61 1.07 -3.97 -3.97
N TYR A 62 0.99 -2.64 -3.95
CA TYR A 62 0.38 -1.81 -4.98
C TYR A 62 1.37 -0.75 -5.52
N PRO A 63 2.53 -1.15 -6.07
CA PRO A 63 3.52 -0.20 -6.58
C PRO A 63 2.99 0.51 -7.83
N CYS A 64 3.18 1.83 -7.90
CA CYS A 64 2.83 2.59 -9.09
C CYS A 64 3.86 2.46 -10.22
N PRO A 65 3.42 2.33 -11.49
CA PRO A 65 4.31 2.32 -12.65
C PRO A 65 5.19 3.58 -12.66
N GLY A 66 6.51 3.41 -12.75
CA GLY A 66 7.50 4.50 -12.74
C GLY A 66 8.12 4.82 -11.38
N GLN A 67 7.50 4.47 -10.24
CA GLN A 67 8.12 4.65 -8.92
C GLN A 67 9.18 3.56 -8.62
N SER A 68 8.98 2.34 -9.14
CA SER A 68 9.96 1.25 -9.06
C SER A 68 11.28 1.59 -9.76
N ALA A 69 11.21 2.35 -10.88
CA ALA A 69 12.40 2.79 -11.61
C ALA A 69 13.20 3.84 -10.82
N HIS A 70 12.53 4.73 -10.08
CA HIS A 70 13.19 5.77 -9.30
C HIS A 70 13.89 5.24 -8.04
N ARG A 71 13.42 4.12 -7.47
CA ARG A 71 14.06 3.45 -6.31
C ARG A 71 15.28 2.61 -6.70
N ALA A 72 15.34 2.11 -7.93
CA ALA A 72 16.47 1.33 -8.43
C ALA A 72 17.68 2.20 -8.80
N THR A 73 17.45 3.43 -9.29
CA THR A 73 18.52 4.34 -9.74
C THR A 73 19.21 5.10 -8.60
N ASN A 74 18.62 5.14 -7.41
CA ASN A 74 19.17 5.83 -6.22
C ASN A 74 19.84 4.88 -5.21
N ARG A 75 20.29 3.69 -5.63
CA ARG A 75 21.05 2.76 -4.79
C ARG A 75 22.49 2.61 -5.30
#